data_AF-A0A371F4V0-F1
#
_entry.id   AF-A0A371F4V0-F1
#
_cell.length_a   1.000
_cell.length_b   1.000
_cell.length_c   1.000
_cell.angle_alpha   90.00
_cell.angle_beta   90.00
_cell.angle_gamma   90.00
#
_symmetry.space_group_name_H-M   'P 1'
#
loop_
_entity.id
_entity.type
_entity.pdbx_description
1 polymer ?
#
loop_
_entity_poly.entity_id
_entity_poly.type
_entity_poly.pdbx_seq_one_letter_code
_entity_poly.pdbx_strand_id
1 'polypeptide(L)' 'MVISIITVEYKVKRVLIDQESLVNILYWSMFQKLGLPTFILNAQVELRGIVELKTTFGTGASTRSISILYTVVDT' A
#
# COMPACT_ATOMS: atom_id res chain seq x y z
N MET A 1 -13.79 7.50 4.72
CA MET A 1 -14.18 6.37 3.83
C MET A 1 -13.27 5.19 4.13
N VAL A 2 -13.81 3.98 4.34
CA VAL A 2 -13.00 2.78 4.67
C VAL A 2 -12.99 1.86 3.46
N ILE A 3 -11.84 1.66 2.84
CA ILE A 3 -11.65 0.70 1.75
C ILE A 3 -10.88 -0.51 2.29
N SER A 4 -11.26 -1.71 1.84
CA SER A 4 -10.45 -2.91 2.03
C SER A 4 -9.63 -3.16 0.76
N ILE A 5 -8.32 -3.30 0.91
CA ILE A 5 -7.39 -3.64 -0.18
C ILE A 5 -7.05 -5.12 -0.07
N ILE A 6 -7.13 -5.84 -1.18
CA ILE A 6 -6.55 -7.17 -1.30
C ILE A 6 -5.27 -7.03 -2.13
N THR A 7 -4.12 -7.27 -1.49
CA THR A 7 -2.84 -7.50 -2.17
C THR A 7 -2.60 -9.01 -2.27
N VAL A 8 -1.59 -9.39 -3.04
CA VAL A 8 -1.32 -10.77 -3.52
C VAL A 8 -1.37 -11.82 -2.41
N GLU A 9 -1.07 -11.45 -1.16
CA GLU A 9 -1.11 -12.38 -0.01
C GLU A 9 -1.92 -11.88 1.21
N TYR A 10 -2.44 -10.63 1.19
CA TYR A 10 -3.05 -10.04 2.38
C TYR A 10 -4.30 -9.21 2.06
N LYS A 11 -5.31 -9.35 2.93
CA LYS A 11 -6.49 -8.50 2.93
C LYS A 11 -6.34 -7.40 3.99
N VAL A 12 -5.96 -6.21 3.57
CA VAL A 12 -5.99 -4.99 4.38
C VAL A 12 -7.45 -4.57 4.54
N LYS A 13 -7.97 -4.56 5.77
CA LYS A 13 -9.39 -4.28 6.04
C LYS A 13 -9.73 -2.79 6.14
N ARG A 14 -8.73 -1.94 6.43
CA ARG A 14 -8.93 -0.50 6.61
C ARG A 14 -7.80 0.27 5.96
N VAL A 15 -8.18 1.23 5.13
CA VAL A 15 -7.31 2.20 4.49
C VAL A 15 -7.85 3.57 4.83
N LEU A 16 -6.96 4.48 5.23
CA LEU A 16 -7.28 5.90 5.35
C LEU A 16 -7.20 6.52 3.96
N ILE A 17 -8.25 7.22 3.57
CA ILE A 17 -8.22 8.05 2.37
C ILE A 17 -8.22 9.48 2.84
N ASP A 18 -7.09 10.12 2.64
CA ASP A 18 -6.95 11.55 2.76
C ASP A 18 -7.07 12.15 1.36
N GLN A 19 -8.13 12.91 1.11
CA GLN A 19 -8.38 13.54 -0.19
C GLN A 19 -7.44 14.73 -0.45
N GLU A 20 -6.81 15.27 0.60
CA GLU A 20 -5.82 16.34 0.49
C GLU A 20 -4.40 15.78 0.31
N SER A 21 -4.21 14.47 0.54
CA SER A 21 -2.93 13.82 0.28
C SER A 21 -2.70 13.64 -1.22
N LEU A 22 -1.55 14.15 -1.69
CA LEU A 22 -1.09 14.01 -3.07
C LEU A 22 -0.37 12.69 -3.34
N VAL A 23 -0.10 11.89 -2.31
CA VAL A 23 0.69 10.65 -2.38
C VAL A 23 0.02 9.49 -1.65
N ASN A 24 0.22 8.27 -2.14
CA ASN A 24 -0.20 7.06 -1.44
C ASN A 24 0.90 6.64 -0.47
N ILE A 25 0.56 6.52 0.81
CA ILE A 25 1.53 6.16 1.85
C ILE A 25 1.30 4.71 2.27
N LEU A 26 2.39 3.95 2.38
CA LEU A 26 2.41 2.63 3.00
C LEU A 26 3.35 2.67 4.20
N TYR A 27 2.81 2.51 5.41
CA TYR A 27 3.65 2.44 6.60
C TYR A 27 4.56 1.22 6.57
N TRP A 28 5.79 1.40 7.05
CA TRP A 28 6.79 0.34 7.11
C TRP A 28 6.29 -0.91 7.84
N SER A 29 5.58 -0.73 8.95
CA SER A 29 5.00 -1.84 9.71
C SER A 29 4.02 -2.68 8.88
N MET A 30 3.30 -2.07 7.94
CA MET A 30 2.44 -2.78 7.01
C MET A 30 3.27 -3.45 5.91
N PHE A 31 4.27 -2.77 5.34
CA PHE A 31 5.20 -3.33 4.36
C PHE A 31 5.86 -4.62 4.88
N GLN A 32 6.33 -4.62 6.13
CA GLN A 32 6.90 -5.80 6.78
C GLN A 32 5.88 -6.93 6.93
N LYS A 33 4.64 -6.62 7.33
CA LYS A 33 3.56 -7.62 7.44
C LYS A 33 3.16 -8.21 6.10
N LEU A 34 3.39 -7.49 5.00
CA LEU A 34 3.16 -8.01 3.64
C LEU A 34 4.24 -8.99 3.19
N GLY A 35 5.32 -9.19 3.97
CA GLY A 35 6.42 -10.08 3.61
C GLY A 35 7.22 -9.60 2.39
N LEU A 36 7.11 -8.30 2.05
CA LEU A 36 7.74 -7.77 0.85
C LEU A 36 9.26 -7.68 1.03
N PRO A 37 10.05 -8.04 0.02
CA PRO A 37 11.50 -7.98 0.10
C PRO A 37 11.98 -6.54 0.25
N THR A 38 12.79 -6.26 1.26
CA THR A 38 13.27 -4.90 1.56
C THR A 38 14.24 -4.33 0.52
N PHE A 39 14.89 -5.19 -0.28
CA PHE A 39 15.79 -4.76 -1.35
C PHE A 39 15.09 -4.01 -2.49
N ILE A 40 13.75 -4.05 -2.56
CA ILE A 40 12.98 -3.31 -3.57
C ILE A 40 12.90 -1.81 -3.25
N LEU A 41 13.36 -1.40 -2.07
CA LEU A 41 13.26 -0.04 -1.60
C LEU A 41 14.62 0.69 -1.69
N ASN A 42 14.62 1.86 -2.32
CA ASN A 42 15.77 2.75 -2.41
C ASN A 42 15.82 3.64 -1.15
N ALA A 43 16.44 3.13 -0.09
CA ALA A 43 16.36 3.71 1.25
C ALA A 43 16.98 5.10 1.41
N GLN A 44 16.18 6.04 1.94
CA GLN A 44 16.61 7.26 2.62
C GLN A 44 16.02 7.26 4.04
N VAL A 45 16.65 7.94 5.00
CA VAL A 45 16.45 7.73 6.47
C VAL A 45 14.98 7.77 6.93
N GLU A 46 14.14 8.63 6.33
CA GLU A 46 12.72 8.78 6.67
C GLU A 46 11.79 8.13 5.61
N LEU A 47 12.31 8.03 4.37
CA LEU A 47 11.66 7.46 3.21
C LEU A 47 12.33 6.15 2.84
N ARG A 48 11.74 5.03 3.27
CA ARG A 48 12.32 3.72 2.98
C ARG A 48 12.36 3.43 1.49
N GLY A 49 11.39 3.91 0.71
CA GLY A 49 11.43 3.84 -0.75
C GLY A 49 10.05 3.92 -1.40
N ILE A 50 9.95 3.51 -2.66
CA ILE A 50 8.69 3.42 -3.41
C ILE A 50 8.46 1.96 -3.78
N VAL A 51 7.22 1.48 -3.65
CA VAL A 51 6.81 0.14 -4.08
C VAL A 51 5.55 0.21 -4.93
N GLU A 52 5.54 -0.50 -6.06
CA GLU A 52 4.32 -0.69 -6.85
C GLU A 52 3.53 -1.89 -6.31
N LEU A 53 2.28 -1.66 -5.92
CA LEU A 53 1.39 -2.73 -5.46
C LEU A 53 0.13 -2.77 -6.31
N LYS A 54 -0.19 -3.97 -6.79
CA LYS A 54 -1.48 -4.25 -7.41
C LYS A 54 -2.56 -4.27 -6.33
N THR A 55 -3.45 -3.30 -6.41
CA THR A 55 -4.48 -3.02 -5.42
C THR A 55 -5.84 -3.32 -6.00
N THR A 56 -6.60 -4.22 -5.36
CA THR A 56 -7.97 -4.55 -5.79
C THR A 56 -9.00 -3.83 -4.92
N PHE A 57 -9.89 -3.09 -5.59
CA PHE A 57 -10.99 -2.33 -5.01
C PHE A 57 -12.33 -3.00 -5.28
N GLY A 58 -13.29 -2.82 -4.37
CA GLY A 58 -14.65 -3.36 -4.51
C GLY A 58 -14.82 -4.74 -3.89
N THR A 59 -16.00 -5.33 -4.07
CA THR A 59 -16.39 -6.61 -3.49
C THR A 59 -17.20 -7.43 -4.49
N GLY A 60 -16.93 -8.74 -4.60
CA GLY A 60 -17.68 -9.64 -5.48
C GLY A 60 -17.36 -9.46 -6.96
N ALA A 61 -18.36 -9.49 -7.83
CA ALA A 61 -18.18 -9.41 -9.29
C ALA A 61 -17.72 -8.03 -9.81
N SER A 62 -17.81 -6.98 -8.99
CA SER A 62 -17.42 -5.61 -9.35
C SER A 62 -15.99 -5.23 -8.91
N THR A 63 -15.16 -6.22 -8.59
CA THR A 63 -13.77 -5.96 -8.22
C THR A 63 -12.97 -5.38 -9.38
N ARG A 64 -12.20 -4.32 -9.11
CA ARG A 64 -11.27 -3.73 -10.08
C ARG A 64 -9.87 -3.68 -9.47
N SER A 65 -8.89 -4.24 -10.17
CA SER A 65 -7.48 -4.12 -9.76
C SER A 65 -6.78 -3.03 -10.56
N ILE A 66 -6.01 -2.20 -9.87
CA ILE A 66 -5.11 -1.20 -10.46
C ILE A 66 -3.76 -1.26 -9.75
N SER A 67 -2.68 -0.98 -10.48
CA SER A 67 -1.37 -0.79 -9.86
C SER A 67 -1.28 0.61 -9.25
N ILE A 68 -0.76 0.70 -8.03
CA ILE A 68 -0.58 1.95 -7.32
C ILE A 68 0.86 2.00 -6.79
N LEU A 69 1.52 3.14 -7.00
CA LEU A 69 2.81 3.45 -6.37
C LEU A 69 2.56 3.96 -4.95
N TYR A 70 3.18 3.28 -3.99
CA TYR A 70 3.18 3.64 -2.59
C TYR A 70 4.55 4.13 -2.15
N THR A 71 4.56 5.27 -1.48
CA THR A 71 5.70 5.76 -0.75
C THR A 71 5.75 5.09 0.62
N VAL A 72 6.84 4.36 0.89
CA VAL A 72 7.05 3.65 2.15
C VAL A 72 7.73 4.56 3.15
N VAL A 73 7.04 4.84 4.27
CA VAL A 73 7.53 5.73 5.33
C VAL A 73 7.76 4.95 6.63
N ASP A 74 8.81 5.34 7.36
CA ASP A 74 9.12 4.83 8.70
C ASP A 74 8.75 5.90 9.72
N THR A 75 7.68 5.66 10.46
CA THR A 75 7.16 6.56 11.52
C THR A 75 6.97 5.78 12.79
#